data_AF-A0A3R7ARK9-F1
#
_entry.id   AF-A0A3R7ARK9-F1
#
_cell.length_a   1.000
_cell.length_b   1.000
_cell.length_c   1.000
_cell.angle_alpha   90.00
_cell.angle_beta   90.00
_cell.angle_gamma   90.00
#
_symmetry.space_group_name_H-M   'P 1'
#
loop_
_entity.id
_entity.type
_entity.pdbx_description
1 polymer ?
#
loop_
_entity_poly.entity_id
_entity_poly.type
_entity_poly.pdbx_seq_one_letter_code
_entity_poly.pdbx_strand_id
1 'polypeptide(L)'
;MVKIYAIVRRKRKVRKGKGFSREELRSANLSVKEARNLGISVDERRSTMHEENVKTLRAFISEIQRTRIRTEKVKVAPPAKRKTLEAVISELTQVKGIGQRRAQQLVNIGINSVEKLSKMKQKELS
;
A
#
# COMPACT_ATOMS: atom_id res chain seq x y z
N MET A 1 10.53 -3.97 -11.27
CA MET A 1 9.34 -4.60 -11.91
C MET A 1 9.67 -6.05 -12.18
N VAL A 2 8.95 -6.99 -11.55
CA VAL A 2 9.23 -8.43 -11.71
C VAL A 2 8.75 -8.88 -13.07
N LYS A 3 9.65 -9.37 -13.92
CA LYS A 3 9.31 -9.90 -15.25
C LYS A 3 9.15 -11.41 -15.17
N ILE A 4 7.93 -11.89 -15.45
CA ILE A 4 7.64 -13.31 -15.62
C ILE A 4 7.78 -13.70 -17.09
N TYR A 5 8.18 -14.94 -17.35
CA TYR A 5 8.31 -15.51 -18.69
C TYR A 5 7.60 -16.84 -18.77
N ALA A 6 7.04 -17.16 -19.93
CA ALA A 6 6.48 -18.47 -20.18
C ALA A 6 7.59 -19.49 -20.41
N ILE A 7 7.49 -20.65 -19.78
CA ILE A 7 8.35 -21.80 -20.01
C ILE A 7 7.71 -22.66 -21.09
N VAL A 8 8.47 -23.01 -22.12
CA VAL A 8 8.01 -23.88 -23.21
C VAL A 8 8.88 -25.13 -23.24
N ARG A 9 8.25 -26.30 -23.21
CA ARG A 9 8.92 -27.60 -23.28
C ARG A 9 8.70 -28.20 -24.66
N ARG A 10 9.78 -28.65 -25.32
CA ARG A 10 9.71 -29.41 -26.57
C ARG A 10 10.65 -30.61 -26.46
N LYS A 11 10.10 -31.82 -26.49
CA LYS A 11 10.85 -33.06 -26.22
C LYS A 11 11.57 -32.93 -24.86
N ARG A 12 12.91 -33.06 -24.85
CA ARG A 12 13.74 -32.94 -23.64
C ARG A 12 14.30 -31.53 -23.40
N LYS A 13 13.95 -30.54 -24.23
CA LYS A 13 14.47 -29.17 -24.11
C LYS A 13 13.44 -28.26 -23.46
N VAL A 14 13.88 -27.53 -22.44
CA VAL A 14 13.13 -26.45 -21.79
C VAL A 14 13.73 -25.12 -22.25
N ARG A 15 12.89 -24.19 -22.67
CA ARG A 15 13.32 -22.86 -23.10
C ARG A 15 12.34 -21.79 -22.65
N LYS A 16 12.81 -20.55 -22.63
CA LYS A 16 11.94 -19.39 -22.47
C LYS A 16 11.14 -19.20 -23.76
N GLY A 17 9.83 -19.11 -23.63
CA GLY A 17 8.91 -18.73 -24.69
C GLY A 17 8.89 -17.22 -24.91
N LYS A 18 8.31 -16.79 -26.04
CA LYS A 18 8.07 -15.37 -26.32
C LYS A 18 7.06 -14.77 -25.33
N GLY A 19 6.04 -15.54 -24.94
CA GLY A 19 4.99 -15.10 -24.04
C GLY A 19 4.03 -16.24 -23.68
N PHE A 20 3.07 -15.93 -22.81
CA PHE A 20 2.02 -16.85 -22.36
C PHE A 20 1.00 -17.07 -23.48
N SER A 21 0.47 -18.30 -23.58
CA SER A 21 -0.56 -18.64 -24.56
C SER A 21 -1.93 -18.08 -24.15
N ARG A 22 -2.85 -17.99 -25.12
CA ARG A 22 -4.24 -17.58 -24.83
C ARG A 22 -4.93 -18.54 -23.85
N GLU A 23 -4.63 -19.83 -23.94
CA GLU A 23 -5.18 -20.85 -23.04
C GLU A 23 -4.64 -20.70 -21.61
N GLU A 24 -3.33 -20.51 -21.45
CA GLU A 24 -2.70 -20.27 -20.14
C GLU A 24 -3.28 -19.04 -19.44
N LEU A 25 -3.51 -17.95 -20.18
CA LEU A 25 -4.14 -16.74 -19.66
C LEU A 25 -5.59 -16.99 -19.23
N ARG A 26 -6.38 -17.69 -20.04
CA ARG A 26 -7.76 -18.06 -19.68
C ARG A 26 -7.81 -18.92 -18.41
N SER A 27 -6.93 -19.91 -18.27
CA SER A 27 -6.84 -20.74 -17.06
C SER A 27 -6.40 -19.98 -15.81
N ALA A 28 -5.75 -18.82 -16.00
CA ALA A 28 -5.40 -17.88 -14.94
C ALA A 28 -6.44 -16.77 -14.74
N ASN A 29 -7.60 -16.83 -15.42
CA ASN A 29 -8.66 -15.82 -15.42
C ASN A 29 -8.16 -14.43 -15.84
N LEU A 30 -7.27 -14.37 -16.83
CA LEU A 30 -6.74 -13.14 -17.43
C LEU A 30 -7.19 -13.01 -18.88
N SER A 31 -7.65 -11.82 -19.25
CA SER A 31 -7.77 -11.45 -20.66
C SER A 31 -6.41 -11.04 -21.24
N VAL A 32 -6.28 -11.10 -22.56
CA VAL A 32 -5.06 -10.66 -23.27
C VAL A 32 -4.78 -9.18 -23.01
N LYS A 33 -5.84 -8.36 -22.95
CA LYS A 33 -5.72 -6.92 -22.70
C LYS A 33 -5.20 -6.65 -21.29
N GLU A 34 -5.76 -7.31 -20.28
CA GLU A 34 -5.29 -7.19 -18.89
C GLU A 34 -3.85 -7.67 -18.73
N ALA A 35 -3.50 -8.81 -19.34
CA ALA A 35 -2.14 -9.32 -19.31
C ALA A 35 -1.14 -8.30 -19.88
N ARG A 36 -1.45 -7.68 -21.03
CA ARG A 36 -0.60 -6.63 -21.62
C ARG A 36 -0.49 -5.40 -20.71
N ASN A 37 -1.59 -4.98 -20.09
CA ASN A 37 -1.59 -3.86 -19.13
C ASN A 37 -0.74 -4.15 -17.89
N LEU A 38 -0.70 -5.40 -17.45
CA LEU A 38 0.15 -5.85 -16.34
C LEU A 38 1.62 -6.05 -16.75
N GLY A 39 1.96 -5.83 -18.03
CA GLY A 39 3.31 -6.03 -18.57
C GLY A 39 3.67 -7.49 -18.82
N ILE A 40 2.68 -8.38 -18.89
CA ILE A 40 2.86 -9.81 -19.21
C ILE A 40 2.95 -9.97 -20.73
N SER A 41 4.01 -10.62 -21.21
CA SER A 41 4.18 -10.90 -22.64
C SER A 41 3.24 -12.02 -23.09
N VAL A 42 2.51 -11.80 -24.19
CA VAL A 42 1.51 -12.75 -24.72
C VAL A 42 1.94 -13.24 -26.10
N ASP A 43 1.84 -14.57 -26.32
CA ASP A 43 2.05 -15.21 -27.62
C ASP A 43 0.74 -15.84 -28.11
N GLU A 44 -0.04 -15.04 -28.84
CA GLU A 44 -1.39 -15.41 -29.28
C GLU A 44 -1.44 -16.53 -30.30
N ARG A 45 -0.32 -16.81 -30.98
CA ARG A 45 -0.21 -17.86 -31.99
C ARG A 45 0.00 -19.24 -31.38
N ARG A 46 0.41 -19.30 -30.10
CA ARG A 46 0.65 -20.54 -29.38
C ARG A 46 -0.66 -21.01 -28.73
N SER A 47 -1.08 -22.24 -29.04
CA SER A 47 -2.21 -22.91 -28.37
C SER A 47 -1.78 -23.71 -27.15
N THR A 48 -0.57 -24.27 -27.13
CA THR A 48 -0.11 -25.15 -26.03
C THR A 48 -0.29 -24.54 -24.65
N MET A 49 -0.78 -25.34 -23.72
CA MET A 49 -0.90 -25.00 -22.30
C MET A 49 0.13 -25.78 -21.47
N HIS A 50 0.82 -25.07 -20.57
CA HIS A 50 1.68 -25.68 -19.57
C HIS A 50 1.22 -25.27 -18.17
N GLU A 51 0.98 -26.26 -17.30
CA GLU A 51 0.49 -26.01 -15.93
C GLU A 51 1.46 -25.17 -15.10
N GLU A 52 2.77 -25.35 -15.30
CA GLU A 52 3.81 -24.53 -14.67
C GLU A 52 3.59 -23.04 -14.95
N ASN A 53 3.26 -22.69 -16.19
CA ASN A 53 2.99 -21.31 -16.59
C ASN A 53 1.73 -20.77 -15.92
N VAL A 54 0.65 -21.55 -15.85
CA VAL A 54 -0.59 -21.15 -15.15
C VAL A 54 -0.33 -20.90 -13.67
N LYS A 55 0.47 -21.75 -13.01
CA LYS A 55 0.89 -21.55 -11.62
C LYS A 55 1.69 -20.25 -11.45
N THR A 56 2.63 -19.97 -12.35
CA THR A 56 3.40 -18.71 -12.30
C THR A 56 2.51 -17.47 -12.50
N LEU A 57 1.53 -17.52 -13.40
CA LEU A 57 0.58 -16.43 -13.63
C LEU A 57 -0.25 -16.17 -12.37
N ARG A 58 -0.81 -17.21 -11.75
CA ARG A 58 -1.60 -17.09 -10.52
C ARG A 58 -0.77 -16.50 -9.37
N ALA A 59 0.46 -16.99 -9.18
CA ALA A 59 1.36 -16.48 -8.15
C ALA A 59 1.67 -14.98 -8.36
N PHE A 60 1.91 -14.57 -9.61
CA PHE A 60 2.17 -13.18 -9.96
C PHE A 60 0.97 -12.27 -9.66
N ILE A 61 -0.25 -12.70 -9.99
CA ILE A 61 -1.48 -11.96 -9.69
C ILE A 61 -1.65 -11.79 -8.17
N SER A 62 -1.46 -12.86 -7.40
CA SER A 62 -1.57 -12.82 -5.94
C SER A 62 -0.57 -11.84 -5.32
N GLU A 63 0.66 -11.81 -5.82
CA GLU A 63 1.68 -10.86 -5.35
C GLU A 63 1.31 -9.40 -5.65
N ILE A 64 0.76 -9.13 -6.84
CA ILE A 64 0.25 -7.79 -7.19
C ILE A 64 -0.89 -7.39 -6.25
N GLN A 65 -1.84 -8.28 -5.97
CA GLN A 65 -2.93 -7.97 -5.03
C GLN A 65 -2.40 -7.70 -3.62
N ARG A 66 -1.45 -8.50 -3.14
CA ARG A 66 -0.83 -8.33 -1.83
C ARG A 66 -0.10 -7.00 -1.72
N THR A 67 0.64 -6.60 -2.75
CA THR A 67 1.33 -5.31 -2.77
C THR A 67 0.34 -4.15 -2.78
N ARG A 68 -0.75 -4.22 -3.57
CA ARG A 68 -1.84 -3.22 -3.53
C ARG A 68 -2.44 -3.08 -2.14
N ILE A 69 -2.85 -4.18 -1.51
CA ILE A 69 -3.42 -4.19 -0.15
C ILE A 69 -2.44 -3.58 0.85
N ARG A 70 -1.15 -3.90 0.75
CA ARG A 70 -0.12 -3.29 1.62
C ARG A 70 -0.04 -1.77 1.42
N THR A 71 -0.03 -1.31 0.16
CA THR A 71 0.00 0.14 -0.12
C THR A 71 -1.26 0.86 0.33
N GLU A 72 -2.42 0.22 0.24
CA GLU A 72 -3.68 0.76 0.73
C GLU A 72 -3.71 0.81 2.26
N LYS A 73 -3.30 -0.26 2.96
CA LYS A 73 -3.22 -0.26 4.43
C LYS A 73 -2.25 0.80 4.98
N VAL A 74 -1.18 1.11 4.25
CA VAL A 74 -0.27 2.21 4.61
C VAL A 74 -0.95 3.59 4.42
N LYS A 75 -1.81 3.73 3.41
CA LYS A 75 -2.59 4.97 3.19
C LYS A 75 -3.83 5.10 4.09
N VAL A 76 -4.32 3.98 4.63
CA VAL A 76 -5.57 3.87 5.41
C VAL A 76 -5.27 3.61 6.90
N ALA A 77 -4.06 3.93 7.39
CA ALA A 77 -3.98 4.28 8.81
C ALA A 77 -5.02 5.40 9.01
N PRO A 78 -6.06 5.21 9.85
CA PRO A 78 -7.02 6.28 10.10
C PRO A 78 -6.20 7.51 10.51
N PRO A 79 -6.47 8.72 9.99
CA PRO A 79 -5.85 9.90 10.56
C PRO A 79 -6.15 9.83 12.05
N ALA A 80 -5.11 9.60 12.87
CA ALA A 80 -5.25 9.48 14.31
C ALA A 80 -6.15 10.63 14.74
N LYS A 81 -7.34 10.31 15.28
CA LYS A 81 -8.46 11.24 15.46
C LYS A 81 -7.89 12.57 15.96
N ARG A 82 -7.81 13.57 15.06
CA ARG A 82 -7.32 14.89 15.44
C ARG A 82 -8.35 15.41 16.43
N LYS A 83 -7.97 15.53 17.70
CA LYS A 83 -8.84 16.11 18.73
C LYS A 83 -9.32 17.47 18.21
N THR A 84 -10.61 17.75 18.34
CA THR A 84 -11.15 19.06 17.98
C THR A 84 -10.50 20.14 18.86
N LEU A 85 -10.39 21.36 18.35
CA LEU A 85 -9.72 22.46 19.05
C LEU A 85 -10.30 22.68 20.45
N GLU A 86 -11.62 22.55 20.59
CA GLU A 86 -12.35 22.67 21.85
C GLU A 86 -11.96 21.58 22.86
N ALA A 87 -11.80 20.34 22.40
CA ALA A 87 -11.39 19.23 23.25
C ALA A 87 -9.94 19.38 23.73
N VAL A 88 -9.05 19.92 22.88
CA VAL A 88 -7.66 20.22 23.26
C VAL A 88 -7.61 21.33 24.31
N ILE A 89 -8.42 22.38 24.14
CA ILE A 89 -8.49 23.48 25.11
C ILE A 89 -9.03 22.95 26.44
N SER A 90 -10.08 22.13 26.44
CA SER A 90 -10.63 21.58 27.69
C SER A 90 -9.62 20.69 28.42
N GLU A 91 -8.87 19.84 27.69
CA GLU A 91 -7.83 18.98 28.24
C GLU A 91 -6.68 19.78 28.88
N LEU A 92 -6.23 20.86 28.23
CA LEU A 92 -5.19 21.74 28.80
C LEU A 92 -5.68 22.51 30.04
N THR A 93 -6.96 22.89 30.08
CA THR A 93 -7.52 23.58 31.25
C THR A 93 -7.71 22.70 32.48
N GLN A 94 -7.71 21.37 32.32
CA GLN A 94 -7.74 20.45 33.48
C GLN A 94 -6.44 20.49 34.29
N VAL A 95 -5.33 20.95 33.69
CA VAL A 95 -4.07 21.11 34.40
C VAL A 95 -4.17 22.31 35.34
N LYS A 96 -4.01 22.05 36.64
CA LYS A 96 -4.05 23.05 37.70
C LYS A 96 -3.09 24.22 37.40
N GLY A 97 -3.63 25.43 37.26
CA GLY A 97 -2.86 26.66 36.96
C GLY A 97 -2.96 27.16 35.51
N ILE A 98 -3.55 26.38 34.60
CA ILE A 98 -3.79 26.77 33.21
C ILE A 98 -5.26 27.18 33.03
N GLY A 99 -5.52 28.48 32.88
CA GLY A 99 -6.84 29.00 32.53
C GLY A 99 -7.11 28.99 31.02
N GLN A 100 -8.36 29.26 30.62
CA GLN A 100 -8.81 29.22 29.22
C GLN A 100 -7.95 30.07 28.27
N ARG A 101 -7.60 31.31 28.68
CA ARG A 101 -6.77 32.21 27.86
C ARG A 101 -5.36 31.66 27.62
N ARG A 102 -4.74 31.06 28.65
CA ARG A 102 -3.42 30.44 28.52
C ARG A 102 -3.49 29.17 27.66
N ALA A 103 -4.51 28.35 27.84
CA ALA A 103 -4.72 27.17 26.99
C ALA A 103 -4.86 27.54 25.50
N GLN A 104 -5.61 28.62 25.18
CA GLN A 104 -5.72 29.14 23.82
C GLN A 104 -4.37 29.63 23.27
N GLN A 105 -3.58 30.36 24.08
CA GLN A 105 -2.23 30.78 23.69
C GLN A 105 -1.32 29.59 23.39
N LEU A 106 -1.35 28.54 24.22
CA LEU A 106 -0.56 27.32 24.01
C LEU A 106 -0.94 26.60 22.71
N VAL A 107 -2.23 26.51 22.39
CA VAL A 107 -2.72 25.94 21.12
C VAL A 107 -2.26 26.80 19.93
N ASN A 108 -2.30 28.13 20.04
CA ASN A 108 -1.81 29.04 19.00
C ASN A 108 -0.30 28.91 18.76
N ILE A 109 0.47 28.60 19.80
CA ILE A 109 1.92 28.29 19.74
C ILE A 109 2.15 26.84 19.23
N GLY A 110 1.11 26.05 19.02
CA GLY A 110 1.17 24.69 18.48
C GLY A 110 1.42 23.61 19.53
N ILE A 111 1.17 23.90 20.81
CA ILE A 111 1.19 22.93 21.91
C ILE A 111 -0.21 22.34 22.06
N ASN A 112 -0.41 21.17 21.45
CA ASN A 112 -1.73 20.54 21.33
C ASN A 112 -1.92 19.34 22.28
N SER A 113 -0.97 19.09 23.19
CA SER A 113 -1.06 18.02 24.18
C SER A 113 -0.22 18.32 25.42
N VAL A 114 -0.63 17.73 26.56
CA VAL A 114 0.10 17.83 27.84
C VAL A 114 1.50 17.22 27.72
N GLU A 115 1.67 16.16 26.94
CA GLU A 115 2.98 15.55 26.68
C GLU A 115 3.93 16.47 25.92
N LYS A 116 3.41 17.29 25.01
CA LYS A 116 4.22 18.26 24.29
C LYS A 116 4.59 19.42 25.20
N LEU A 117 3.66 19.83 26.07
CA LEU A 117 3.92 20.85 27.08
C LEU A 117 5.02 20.42 28.07
N SER A 118 4.99 19.17 28.54
CA SER A 118 5.99 18.67 29.51
C SER A 118 7.40 18.54 28.92
N LYS A 119 7.51 18.34 27.60
CA LYS A 119 8.79 18.23 26.88
C LYS A 119 9.39 19.59 26.51
N MET A 120 8.59 20.66 26.50
CA MET A 120 9.05 22.02 26.18
C MET A 120 9.83 22.62 27.36
N LYS A 121 10.92 23.33 27.07
CA LYS A 121 11.72 24.01 28.11
C LYS A 121 11.06 25.33 28.50
N GLN A 122 11.11 25.70 29.78
CA GLN A 122 10.53 26.95 30.32
C GLN A 122 10.98 28.22 29.59
N LYS A 123 12.20 28.23 29.02
CA LYS A 123 12.75 29.38 28.29
C LYS A 123 12.02 29.68 26.97
N GLU A 124 11.21 28.75 26.46
CA GLU A 124 10.44 28.91 25.23
C GLU A 124 8.98 29.35 25.47
N LEU A 125 8.60 29.56 26.74
CA LEU A 125 7.25 30.00 27.15
C LEU A 125 7.17 31.47 27.58
N SER A 126 8.30 32.19 27.61
CA SER A 126 8.40 33.58 28.08
C SER A 126 8.20 34.61 26.98
#